data_AF-A0A0M0JLA4-F1
#
_entry.id   AF-A0A0M0JLA4-F1
#
_cell.length_a   1.000
_cell.length_b   1.000
_cell.length_c   1.000
_cell.angle_alpha   90.00
_cell.angle_beta   90.00
_cell.angle_gamma   90.00
#
_symmetry.space_group_name_H-M   'P 1'
#
loop_
_entity.id
_entity.type
_entity.pdbx_description
1 polymer ?
#
loop_
_entity_poly.entity_id
_entity_poly.type
_entity_poly.pdbx_seq_one_letter_code
_entity_poly.pdbx_strand_id
1 'polypeptide(L)'
;MLIPWINDVPPWLTYFIATAQRSEYLVDWLIFHEAFTPPRGLPANVNFIDLGAGGLSQLIGLKMGEALGMPVRNASLLIRSMRFMLEKWPRLIAEYKPAFGTIFEQYLGEHYTHWGYCDLDMVIGNLPLFLEAKEFATQDIVSYSFGDMDALYLRGQWTMHRNRKDISTIWKRCPHLGDELQKELLMKVAWVRRMESRGVKNYPKRFQSAEGCYSHRATQLPGIRIKMANKQFVGLSVPSEDVIFVVNGAVWQCPKVAHVDVAQLRKLSTATCSQDLPGVQEPLGELLPLEVTPDGGCGKWMPYEYRMCALNLPEPPEHERDSIGFNTYYHDGKFYAQRYRATLPVLDNGCKQGSFFHMQEWKKIWGFGTHGVDALELVFTKNKLPSFTITTEGISLLD
;
A
#
# COMPACT_ATOMS: atom_id res chain seq x y z
N MET A 1 3.81 -4.79 8.51
CA MET A 1 2.69 -4.42 7.62
C MET A 1 1.41 -5.03 8.14
N LEU A 2 0.34 -4.25 8.26
CA LEU A 2 -0.96 -4.65 8.80
C LEU A 2 -1.97 -4.79 7.65
N ILE A 3 -2.53 -5.98 7.48
CA ILE A 3 -3.34 -6.33 6.31
C ILE A 3 -4.59 -7.10 6.76
N PRO A 4 -5.68 -6.42 7.11
CA PRO A 4 -6.95 -7.10 7.32
C PRO A 4 -7.57 -7.53 5.99
N TRP A 5 -7.99 -8.78 5.92
CA TRP A 5 -8.63 -9.37 4.76
C TRP A 5 -9.92 -10.09 5.16
N ILE A 6 -10.99 -9.72 4.48
CA ILE A 6 -12.33 -10.31 4.62
C ILE A 6 -12.70 -10.69 3.21
N ASN A 7 -12.67 -12.00 2.89
CA ASN A 7 -13.21 -12.65 1.68
C ASN A 7 -12.47 -13.97 1.42
N ASP A 8 -12.90 -14.67 0.38
CA ASP A 8 -12.13 -15.70 -0.31
C ASP A 8 -10.72 -15.22 -0.67
N VAL A 9 -9.84 -16.19 -0.84
CA VAL A 9 -8.45 -15.97 -1.22
C VAL A 9 -8.38 -15.42 -2.63
N PRO A 10 -7.70 -14.29 -2.85
CA PRO A 10 -7.41 -13.88 -4.21
C PRO A 10 -6.44 -14.87 -4.84
N PRO A 11 -6.61 -15.24 -6.12
CA PRO A 11 -5.78 -16.27 -6.75
C PRO A 11 -4.30 -15.87 -6.90
N TRP A 12 -3.97 -14.59 -6.73
CA TRP A 12 -2.59 -14.09 -6.70
C TRP A 12 -1.96 -14.08 -5.29
N LEU A 13 -2.66 -14.51 -4.24
CA LEU A 13 -2.15 -14.45 -2.86
C LEU A 13 -0.83 -15.21 -2.69
N THR A 14 -0.68 -16.36 -3.33
CA THR A 14 0.53 -17.19 -3.20
C THR A 14 1.76 -16.49 -3.79
N TYR A 15 1.61 -15.66 -4.82
CA TYR A 15 2.68 -14.82 -5.35
C TYR A 15 3.08 -13.71 -4.37
N PHE A 16 2.11 -13.10 -3.68
CA PHE A 16 2.40 -12.16 -2.60
C PHE A 16 3.18 -12.85 -1.47
N ILE A 17 2.68 -13.99 -0.95
CA ILE A 17 3.32 -14.72 0.15
C ILE A 17 4.75 -15.14 -0.22
N ALA A 18 4.92 -15.78 -1.38
CA ALA A 18 6.22 -16.24 -1.84
C ALA A 18 7.22 -15.08 -1.95
N THR A 19 6.79 -13.92 -2.45
CA THR A 19 7.68 -12.77 -2.59
C THR A 19 7.91 -12.00 -1.29
N ALA A 20 6.94 -11.98 -0.36
CA ALA A 20 7.08 -11.35 0.95
C ALA A 20 8.24 -11.92 1.79
N GLN A 21 8.56 -13.21 1.62
CA GLN A 21 9.71 -13.87 2.25
C GLN A 21 11.05 -13.16 2.00
N ARG A 22 11.20 -12.45 0.88
CA ARG A 22 12.44 -11.75 0.52
C ARG A 22 12.83 -10.65 1.51
N SER A 23 11.86 -10.22 2.32
CA SER A 23 12.01 -9.20 3.35
C SER A 23 11.91 -9.76 4.77
N GLU A 24 12.12 -11.07 4.95
CA GLU A 24 11.90 -11.79 6.21
C GLU A 24 12.64 -11.21 7.42
N TYR A 25 13.84 -10.68 7.19
CA TYR A 25 14.65 -10.07 8.26
C TYR A 25 14.27 -8.62 8.59
N LEU A 26 13.35 -8.00 7.84
CA LEU A 26 13.06 -6.57 7.90
C LEU A 26 11.59 -6.25 8.11
N VAL A 27 10.69 -7.03 7.51
CA VAL A 27 9.26 -6.73 7.46
C VAL A 27 8.44 -7.97 7.77
N ASP A 28 7.67 -7.90 8.85
CA ASP A 28 6.60 -8.85 9.12
C ASP A 28 5.28 -8.40 8.46
N TRP A 29 4.57 -9.35 7.90
CA TRP A 29 3.29 -9.19 7.21
C TRP A 29 2.20 -9.86 8.04
N LEU A 30 1.46 -9.04 8.80
CA LEU A 30 0.40 -9.49 9.68
C LEU A 30 -0.93 -9.44 8.93
N ILE A 31 -1.41 -10.60 8.49
CA ILE A 31 -2.63 -10.76 7.71
C ILE A 31 -3.76 -11.22 8.64
N PHE A 32 -4.71 -10.33 8.92
CA PHE A 32 -5.83 -10.60 9.82
C PHE A 32 -7.03 -11.13 9.05
N HIS A 33 -7.61 -12.25 9.47
CA HIS A 33 -8.75 -12.87 8.79
C HIS A 33 -9.78 -13.41 9.78
N GLU A 34 -10.96 -13.80 9.29
CA GLU A 34 -12.08 -14.30 10.12
C GLU A 34 -12.52 -15.74 9.82
N ALA A 35 -12.15 -16.27 8.64
CA ALA A 35 -12.64 -17.57 8.16
C ALA A 35 -11.75 -18.11 7.03
N PHE A 36 -10.43 -18.06 7.21
CA PHE A 36 -9.48 -18.51 6.21
C PHE A 36 -8.58 -19.62 6.77
N THR A 37 -8.29 -20.64 5.97
CA THR A 37 -7.24 -21.63 6.29
C THR A 37 -5.98 -21.24 5.54
N PRO A 38 -4.94 -20.74 6.24
CA PRO A 38 -3.70 -20.33 5.59
C PRO A 38 -3.06 -21.47 4.81
N PRO A 39 -2.34 -21.17 3.71
CA PRO A 39 -1.53 -22.17 3.03
C PRO A 39 -0.50 -22.77 4.00
N ARG A 40 -0.13 -24.03 3.80
CA ARG A 40 0.93 -24.66 4.61
C ARG A 40 2.29 -24.02 4.29
N GLY A 41 3.23 -24.12 5.24
CA GLY A 41 4.64 -23.76 5.05
C GLY A 41 4.93 -22.25 4.93
N LEU A 42 4.06 -21.38 5.44
CA LEU A 42 4.27 -19.93 5.36
C LEU A 42 5.71 -19.50 5.71
N PRO A 43 6.28 -18.51 4.98
CA PRO A 43 7.50 -17.83 5.39
C PRO A 43 7.38 -17.28 6.81
N ALA A 44 8.48 -17.23 7.57
CA ALA A 44 8.42 -16.87 9.00
C ALA A 44 7.89 -15.44 9.24
N ASN A 45 8.11 -14.54 8.28
CA ASN A 45 7.62 -13.16 8.36
C ASN A 45 6.19 -12.97 7.83
N VAL A 46 5.51 -14.02 7.37
CA VAL A 46 4.12 -13.92 6.90
C VAL A 46 3.19 -14.62 7.89
N ASN A 47 2.50 -13.82 8.69
CA ASN A 47 1.72 -14.28 9.82
C ASN A 47 0.22 -14.09 9.55
N PHE A 48 -0.51 -15.21 9.44
CA PHE A 48 -1.96 -15.19 9.38
C PHE A 48 -2.55 -15.26 10.79
N ILE A 49 -3.34 -14.26 11.14
CA ILE A 49 -3.93 -14.11 12.47
C ILE A 49 -5.44 -14.29 12.33
N ASP A 50 -5.93 -15.42 12.86
CA ASP A 50 -7.36 -15.70 12.90
C ASP A 50 -8.02 -14.94 14.04
N LEU A 51 -8.92 -14.03 13.70
CA LEU A 51 -9.73 -13.28 14.64
C LEU A 51 -11.10 -13.95 14.89
N GLY A 52 -11.40 -15.04 14.17
CA GLY A 52 -12.70 -15.71 14.18
C GLY A 52 -13.81 -14.88 13.53
N ALA A 53 -14.98 -15.50 13.37
CA ALA A 53 -16.12 -14.90 12.67
C ALA A 53 -16.57 -13.57 13.32
N GLY A 54 -16.49 -12.46 12.58
CA GLY A 54 -16.81 -11.11 13.05
C GLY A 54 -15.71 -10.45 13.90
N GLY A 55 -14.54 -11.09 14.05
CA GLY A 55 -13.45 -10.59 14.87
C GLY A 55 -12.87 -9.24 14.44
N LEU A 56 -12.81 -8.92 13.14
CA LEU A 56 -12.40 -7.60 12.66
C LEU A 56 -13.41 -6.54 13.08
N SER A 57 -14.70 -6.80 12.92
CA SER A 57 -15.74 -5.84 13.31
C SER A 57 -15.71 -5.55 14.82
N GLN A 58 -15.43 -6.58 15.63
CA GLN A 58 -15.26 -6.47 17.07
C GLN A 58 -14.01 -5.65 17.41
N LEU A 59 -12.86 -6.00 16.84
CA LEU A 59 -11.59 -5.33 17.11
C LEU A 59 -11.65 -3.85 16.73
N ILE A 60 -12.14 -3.53 15.52
CA ILE A 60 -12.29 -2.15 15.05
C ILE A 60 -13.23 -1.37 15.96
N GLY A 61 -14.43 -1.91 16.23
CA GLY A 61 -15.44 -1.24 17.04
C GLY A 61 -14.98 -0.97 18.47
N LEU A 62 -14.30 -1.93 19.10
CA LEU A 62 -13.75 -1.78 20.45
C LEU A 62 -12.60 -0.76 20.48
N LYS A 63 -11.57 -0.95 19.64
CA LYS A 63 -10.36 -0.13 19.67
C LYS A 63 -10.60 1.31 19.24
N MET A 64 -11.41 1.53 18.21
CA MET A 64 -11.77 2.90 17.82
C MET A 64 -12.72 3.54 18.84
N GLY A 65 -13.70 2.78 19.35
CA GLY A 65 -14.63 3.28 20.37
C GLY A 65 -13.93 3.72 21.66
N GLU A 66 -12.98 2.90 22.15
CA GLU A 66 -12.12 3.22 23.28
C GLU A 66 -11.26 4.46 23.00
N ALA A 67 -10.59 4.50 21.84
CA ALA A 67 -9.74 5.62 21.46
C ALA A 67 -10.52 6.95 21.33
N LEU A 68 -11.82 6.90 21.02
CA LEU A 68 -12.70 8.06 20.94
C LEU A 68 -13.43 8.39 22.25
N GLY A 69 -13.21 7.61 23.32
CA GLY A 69 -13.89 7.81 24.60
C GLY A 69 -15.40 7.61 24.52
N MET A 70 -15.86 6.73 23.62
CA MET A 70 -17.29 6.51 23.41
C MET A 70 -17.92 5.75 24.58
N PRO A 71 -19.18 6.05 24.96
CA PRO A 71 -19.90 5.24 25.93
C PRO A 71 -20.01 3.78 25.47
N VAL A 72 -19.94 2.83 26.42
CA VAL A 72 -20.00 1.38 26.13
C VAL A 72 -21.19 0.98 25.27
N ARG A 73 -22.35 1.64 25.44
CA ARG A 73 -23.55 1.39 24.64
C ARG A 73 -23.33 1.70 23.15
N ASN A 74 -22.50 2.70 22.83
CA ASN A 74 -22.20 3.09 21.45
C ASN A 74 -21.23 2.09 20.79
N ALA A 75 -20.30 1.51 21.55
CA ALA A 75 -19.38 0.48 21.05
C ALA A 75 -20.15 -0.74 20.50
N SER A 76 -21.19 -1.21 21.21
CA SER A 76 -22.05 -2.29 20.72
C SER A 76 -22.72 -1.97 19.38
N LEU A 77 -23.18 -0.72 19.19
CA LEU A 77 -23.80 -0.28 17.95
C LEU A 77 -22.77 -0.16 16.81
N LEU A 78 -21.58 0.35 17.10
CA LEU A 78 -20.47 0.38 16.15
C LEU A 78 -20.11 -1.01 15.66
N ILE A 79 -19.91 -1.97 16.56
CA ILE A 79 -19.55 -3.36 16.19
C ILE A 79 -20.61 -3.97 15.27
N ARG A 80 -21.90 -3.86 15.63
CA ARG A 80 -23.01 -4.39 14.82
C ARG A 80 -23.09 -3.71 13.45
N SER A 81 -22.90 -2.40 13.40
CA SER A 81 -22.97 -1.64 12.15
C SER A 81 -21.77 -1.94 11.26
N MET A 82 -20.57 -2.01 11.84
CA MET A 82 -19.34 -2.42 11.16
C MET A 82 -19.48 -3.82 10.59
N ARG A 83 -19.93 -4.79 11.41
CA ARG A 83 -20.15 -6.17 10.98
C ARG A 83 -21.07 -6.23 9.76
N PHE A 84 -22.23 -5.61 9.85
CA PHE A 84 -23.18 -5.54 8.74
C PHE A 84 -22.53 -4.94 7.48
N MET A 85 -21.76 -3.86 7.64
CA MET A 85 -21.12 -3.20 6.51
C MET A 85 -19.97 -3.99 5.90
N LEU A 86 -19.17 -4.72 6.70
CA LEU A 86 -18.10 -5.58 6.22
C LEU A 86 -18.65 -6.84 5.56
N GLU A 87 -19.74 -7.43 6.07
CA GLU A 87 -20.46 -8.53 5.42
C GLU A 87 -21.02 -8.11 4.05
N LYS A 88 -21.55 -6.88 3.94
CA LYS A 88 -22.07 -6.34 2.67
C LYS A 88 -20.94 -5.94 1.72
N TRP A 89 -19.97 -5.18 2.21
CA TRP A 89 -18.89 -4.56 1.42
C TRP A 89 -17.53 -4.73 2.12
N PRO A 90 -16.89 -5.90 1.98
CA PRO A 90 -15.61 -6.19 2.64
C PRO A 90 -14.50 -5.18 2.37
N ARG A 91 -14.47 -4.60 1.15
CA ARG A 91 -13.52 -3.54 0.75
C ARG A 91 -13.59 -2.27 1.60
N LEU A 92 -14.65 -2.10 2.40
CA LEU A 92 -14.79 -0.98 3.34
C LEU A 92 -13.68 -0.95 4.38
N ILE A 93 -13.05 -2.10 4.66
CA ILE A 93 -11.91 -2.16 5.56
C ILE A 93 -10.78 -1.20 5.17
N ALA A 94 -10.62 -0.91 3.86
CA ALA A 94 -9.59 0.00 3.36
C ALA A 94 -9.78 1.45 3.83
N GLU A 95 -10.99 1.88 4.18
CA GLU A 95 -11.24 3.22 4.75
C GLU A 95 -10.59 3.40 6.12
N TYR A 96 -10.36 2.30 6.84
CA TYR A 96 -9.82 2.30 8.19
C TYR A 96 -8.30 2.16 8.23
N LYS A 97 -7.61 2.09 7.08
CA LYS A 97 -6.13 2.07 6.98
C LYS A 97 -5.44 3.11 7.87
N PRO A 98 -5.89 4.38 7.91
CA PRO A 98 -5.35 5.39 8.84
C PRO A 98 -5.39 5.02 10.32
N ALA A 99 -6.33 4.16 10.72
CA ALA A 99 -6.54 3.75 12.10
C ALA A 99 -5.86 2.42 12.45
N PHE A 100 -5.20 1.74 11.51
CA PHE A 100 -4.63 0.40 11.74
C PHE A 100 -3.61 0.37 12.88
N GLY A 101 -2.79 1.41 13.03
CA GLY A 101 -1.87 1.52 14.18
C GLY A 101 -2.59 1.55 15.54
N THR A 102 -3.83 2.03 15.60
CA THR A 102 -4.67 1.96 16.81
C THR A 102 -5.43 0.63 16.90
N ILE A 103 -6.04 0.18 15.80
CA ILE A 103 -6.87 -1.04 15.76
C ILE A 103 -6.05 -2.29 16.11
N PHE A 104 -4.82 -2.37 15.60
CA PHE A 104 -3.96 -3.53 15.77
C PHE A 104 -2.81 -3.28 16.76
N GLU A 105 -2.92 -2.26 17.61
CA GLU A 105 -1.83 -1.86 18.54
C GLU A 105 -1.31 -3.03 19.39
N GLN A 106 -2.20 -3.96 19.79
CA GLN A 106 -1.84 -5.12 20.61
C GLN A 106 -0.92 -6.13 19.88
N TYR A 107 -0.90 -6.10 18.54
CA TYR A 107 -0.04 -6.95 17.71
C TYR A 107 1.27 -6.24 17.35
N LEU A 108 1.37 -4.93 17.59
CA LEU A 108 2.57 -4.16 17.32
C LEU A 108 3.56 -4.22 18.49
N GLY A 109 3.06 -4.06 19.72
CA GLY A 109 3.92 -3.96 20.90
C GLY A 109 5.04 -2.91 20.75
N GLU A 110 6.13 -3.10 21.50
CA GLU A 110 7.31 -2.21 21.47
C GLU A 110 8.41 -2.69 20.49
N HIS A 111 8.28 -3.90 19.93
CA HIS A 111 9.31 -4.50 19.07
C HIS A 111 9.29 -3.98 17.64
N TYR A 112 8.14 -3.55 17.12
CA TYR A 112 8.09 -2.88 15.83
C TYR A 112 8.37 -1.38 15.96
N THR A 113 9.44 -0.93 15.30
CA THR A 113 9.77 0.50 15.21
C THR A 113 8.80 1.27 14.32
N HIS A 114 8.15 0.57 13.38
CA HIS A 114 7.22 1.12 12.40
C HIS A 114 6.05 0.17 12.17
N TRP A 115 4.88 0.71 11.87
CA TRP A 115 3.75 -0.02 11.34
C TRP A 115 3.37 0.55 9.97
N GLY A 116 2.62 -0.18 9.17
CA GLY A 116 2.21 0.30 7.86
C GLY A 116 1.09 -0.53 7.30
N TYR A 117 0.53 -0.09 6.19
CA TYR A 117 -0.50 -0.82 5.46
C TYR A 117 -0.10 -0.93 3.99
N CYS A 118 -0.58 -2.00 3.37
CA CYS A 118 -0.44 -2.22 1.95
C CYS A 118 -1.62 -3.02 1.39
N ASP A 119 -1.65 -3.18 0.08
CA ASP A 119 -2.60 -4.05 -0.60
C ASP A 119 -2.05 -5.47 -0.75
N LEU A 120 -2.93 -6.46 -0.91
CA LEU A 120 -2.55 -7.87 -1.14
C LEU A 120 -2.32 -8.20 -2.62
N ASP A 121 -2.74 -7.34 -3.54
CA ASP A 121 -2.48 -7.46 -4.97
C ASP A 121 -1.15 -6.83 -5.39
N MET A 122 -0.11 -7.15 -4.63
CA MET A 122 1.25 -6.73 -4.93
C MET A 122 2.17 -7.93 -5.09
N VAL A 123 3.21 -7.76 -5.90
CA VAL A 123 4.34 -8.68 -5.93
C VAL A 123 5.58 -7.95 -5.45
N ILE A 124 6.21 -8.51 -4.41
CA ILE A 124 7.28 -7.83 -3.67
C ILE A 124 8.65 -8.07 -4.34
N GLY A 125 9.37 -7.00 -4.62
CA GLY A 125 10.74 -7.05 -5.09
C GLY A 125 11.74 -7.21 -3.95
N ASN A 126 12.97 -6.76 -4.20
CA ASN A 126 14.04 -6.80 -3.20
C ASN A 126 13.89 -5.57 -2.30
N LEU A 127 12.87 -5.61 -1.46
CA LEU A 127 12.42 -4.49 -0.62
C LEU A 127 13.54 -3.82 0.19
N PRO A 128 14.53 -4.55 0.75
CA PRO A 128 15.70 -3.96 1.42
C PRO A 128 16.55 -2.99 0.59
N LEU A 129 16.53 -3.07 -0.74
CA LEU A 129 17.20 -2.06 -1.58
C LEU A 129 16.44 -0.73 -1.56
N PHE A 130 15.12 -0.79 -1.46
CA PHE A 130 14.24 0.37 -1.63
C PHE A 130 13.85 1.04 -0.32
N LEU A 131 13.82 0.27 0.77
CA LEU A 131 13.67 0.78 2.13
C LEU A 131 15.02 1.33 2.60
N GLU A 132 15.08 2.61 2.97
CA GLU A 132 16.35 3.28 3.29
C GLU A 132 16.47 3.50 4.80
N ALA A 133 17.60 3.12 5.41
CA ALA A 133 17.79 3.34 6.85
C ALA A 133 17.66 4.84 7.22
N LYS A 134 18.23 5.72 6.39
CA LYS A 134 18.13 7.19 6.58
C LYS A 134 16.68 7.68 6.50
N GLU A 135 15.88 7.12 5.61
CA GLU A 135 14.46 7.47 5.46
C GLU A 135 13.68 7.12 6.74
N PHE A 136 13.82 5.90 7.26
CA PHE A 136 13.16 5.48 8.50
C PHE A 136 13.73 6.14 9.76
N ALA A 137 14.96 6.61 9.74
CA ALA A 137 15.54 7.39 10.83
C ALA A 137 15.03 8.84 10.86
N THR A 138 14.77 9.44 9.69
CA THR A 138 14.51 10.88 9.56
C THR A 138 13.06 11.24 9.25
N GLN A 139 12.24 10.28 8.82
CA GLN A 139 10.84 10.52 8.49
C GLN A 139 9.94 9.82 9.51
N ASP A 140 8.76 10.38 9.73
CA ASP A 140 7.75 9.82 10.61
C ASP A 140 6.68 9.07 9.82
N ILE A 141 6.42 9.48 8.57
CA ILE A 141 5.56 8.76 7.62
C ILE A 141 6.26 8.70 6.26
N VAL A 142 6.22 7.54 5.62
CA VAL A 142 6.77 7.30 4.28
C VAL A 142 5.70 6.63 3.44
N SER A 143 5.33 7.24 2.32
CA SER A 143 4.36 6.68 1.36
C SER A 143 5.00 6.50 0.00
N TYR A 144 4.69 5.41 -0.68
CA TYR A 144 5.10 5.26 -2.08
C TYR A 144 3.98 5.77 -2.98
N SER A 145 4.29 6.68 -3.91
CA SER A 145 3.36 7.32 -4.85
C SER A 145 3.21 6.48 -6.13
N PHE A 146 2.11 6.66 -6.88
CA PHE A 146 1.95 6.03 -8.19
C PHE A 146 2.80 6.69 -9.29
N GLY A 147 3.55 7.75 -8.95
CA GLY A 147 4.32 8.55 -9.89
C GLY A 147 3.68 9.90 -10.23
N ASP A 148 2.45 10.10 -9.79
CA ASP A 148 1.73 11.37 -9.73
C ASP A 148 2.20 12.17 -8.49
N MET A 149 3.45 12.61 -8.55
CA MET A 149 4.12 13.34 -7.47
C MET A 149 3.53 14.74 -7.20
N ASP A 150 2.68 15.24 -8.11
CA ASP A 150 1.87 16.44 -7.93
C ASP A 150 0.71 16.22 -6.95
N ALA A 151 0.26 14.98 -6.76
CA ALA A 151 -0.81 14.61 -5.84
C ALA A 151 -0.24 14.18 -4.47
N LEU A 152 -0.16 15.14 -3.53
CA LEU A 152 0.52 15.01 -2.25
C LEU A 152 -0.28 14.21 -1.20
N TYR A 153 -0.51 12.92 -1.44
CA TYR A 153 -1.26 12.05 -0.53
C TYR A 153 -0.49 10.80 -0.08
N LEU A 154 -0.79 10.36 1.14
CA LEU A 154 -0.41 9.08 1.72
C LEU A 154 -1.24 7.96 1.08
N ARG A 155 -0.64 7.22 0.18
CA ARG A 155 -1.32 6.28 -0.71
C ARG A 155 -1.64 4.94 -0.05
N GLY A 156 -2.76 4.36 -0.45
CA GLY A 156 -3.26 3.10 0.12
C GLY A 156 -2.39 1.86 -0.11
N GLN A 157 -1.67 1.75 -1.23
CA GLN A 157 -0.92 0.54 -1.60
C GLN A 157 0.34 0.31 -0.76
N TRP A 158 0.95 1.38 -0.24
CA TRP A 158 2.11 1.29 0.63
C TRP A 158 2.33 2.60 1.39
N THR A 159 2.07 2.58 2.70
CA THR A 159 2.46 3.66 3.61
C THR A 159 2.95 3.08 4.94
N MET A 160 4.09 3.57 5.40
CA MET A 160 4.71 3.23 6.66
C MET A 160 4.71 4.43 7.61
N HIS A 161 4.57 4.15 8.89
CA HIS A 161 4.43 5.11 9.97
C HIS A 161 5.37 4.70 11.10
N ARG A 162 6.09 5.65 11.68
CA ARG A 162 6.81 5.44 12.93
C ARG A 162 5.80 5.01 14.01
N ASN A 163 6.15 4.00 14.80
CA ASN A 163 5.28 3.46 15.84
C ASN A 163 5.24 4.41 17.05
N ARG A 164 4.49 5.51 16.91
CA ARG A 164 4.30 6.57 17.91
C ARG A 164 2.81 6.84 18.08
N LYS A 165 2.37 7.05 19.33
CA LYS A 165 0.93 7.13 19.68
C LYS A 165 0.21 8.35 19.08
N ASP A 166 0.89 9.48 18.99
CA ASP A 166 0.36 10.68 18.33
C ASP A 166 0.14 10.44 16.82
N ILE A 167 1.05 9.73 16.14
CA ILE A 167 0.91 9.35 14.73
C ILE A 167 -0.25 8.35 14.57
N SER A 168 -0.29 7.32 15.40
CA SER A 168 -1.33 6.29 15.34
C SER A 168 -2.74 6.81 15.62
N THR A 169 -2.87 8.05 16.10
CA THR A 169 -4.15 8.70 16.44
C THR A 169 -4.51 9.89 15.53
N ILE A 170 -3.71 10.21 14.49
CA ILE A 170 -4.02 11.26 13.51
C ILE A 170 -5.42 11.08 12.90
N TRP A 171 -5.83 9.83 12.65
CA TRP A 171 -7.14 9.49 12.09
C TRP A 171 -8.33 10.09 12.86
N LYS A 172 -8.19 10.35 14.17
CA LYS A 172 -9.26 10.98 14.99
C LYS A 172 -9.63 12.38 14.48
N ARG A 173 -8.72 13.04 13.77
CA ARG A 173 -8.94 14.37 13.18
C ARG A 173 -9.72 14.32 11.86
N CYS A 174 -9.98 13.12 11.33
CA CYS A 174 -10.86 12.93 10.19
C CYS A 174 -12.29 12.70 10.66
N PRO A 175 -13.27 13.58 10.34
CA PRO A 175 -14.60 13.48 10.93
C PRO A 175 -15.24 12.10 10.78
N HIS A 176 -15.20 11.53 9.57
CA HIS A 176 -15.80 10.22 9.26
C HIS A 176 -15.12 9.02 9.94
N LEU A 177 -13.89 9.18 10.46
CA LEU A 177 -13.21 8.15 11.26
C LEU A 177 -13.24 8.48 12.75
N GLY A 178 -13.31 9.75 13.11
CA GLY A 178 -13.24 10.28 14.47
C GLY A 178 -14.62 10.52 15.08
N ASP A 179 -14.92 11.78 15.37
CA ASP A 179 -16.13 12.22 16.07
C ASP A 179 -17.43 11.88 15.34
N GLU A 180 -17.44 11.78 14.01
CA GLU A 180 -18.61 11.36 13.22
C GLU A 180 -18.64 9.88 12.84
N LEU A 181 -17.71 9.03 13.33
CA LEU A 181 -17.64 7.61 12.97
C LEU A 181 -18.98 6.87 13.07
N GLN A 182 -19.67 7.04 14.20
CA GLN A 182 -20.96 6.39 14.43
C GLN A 182 -22.03 6.88 13.44
N LYS A 183 -22.07 8.19 13.19
CA LYS A 183 -23.01 8.82 12.25
C LYS A 183 -22.76 8.31 10.83
N GLU A 184 -21.50 8.28 10.39
CA GLU A 184 -21.14 7.79 9.05
C GLU A 184 -21.52 6.31 8.87
N LEU A 185 -21.19 5.44 9.83
CA LEU A 185 -21.59 4.03 9.78
C LEU A 185 -23.10 3.84 9.72
N LEU A 186 -23.86 4.57 10.55
CA LEU A 186 -25.33 4.50 10.54
C LEU A 186 -25.92 4.97 9.21
N MET A 187 -25.35 6.00 8.59
CA MET A 187 -25.77 6.45 7.26
C MET A 187 -25.51 5.39 6.19
N LYS A 188 -24.37 4.68 6.24
CA LYS A 188 -24.09 3.56 5.32
C LYS A 188 -25.07 2.41 5.49
N VAL A 189 -25.37 2.02 6.74
CA VAL A 189 -26.37 0.98 7.04
C VAL A 189 -27.76 1.38 6.54
N ALA A 190 -28.19 2.62 6.81
CA ALA A 190 -29.48 3.14 6.37
C ALA A 190 -29.59 3.20 4.84
N TRP A 191 -28.50 3.55 4.15
CA TRP A 191 -28.43 3.56 2.69
C TRP A 191 -28.64 2.15 2.11
N VAL A 192 -27.86 1.17 2.58
CA VAL A 192 -28.00 -0.24 2.17
C VAL A 192 -29.42 -0.74 2.38
N ARG A 193 -29.98 -0.56 3.58
CA ARG A 193 -31.35 -1.01 3.91
C ARG A 193 -32.40 -0.37 3.03
N ARG A 194 -32.27 0.93 2.72
CA ARG A 194 -33.20 1.66 1.84
C ARG A 194 -33.14 1.16 0.41
N MET A 195 -31.95 0.86 -0.11
CA MET A 195 -31.81 0.34 -1.48
C MET A 195 -32.37 -1.07 -1.59
N GLU A 196 -32.08 -1.93 -0.61
CA GLU A 196 -32.57 -3.31 -0.58
C GLU A 196 -34.09 -3.38 -0.34
N SER A 197 -34.67 -2.50 0.49
CA SER A 197 -36.12 -2.44 0.69
C SER A 197 -36.89 -2.03 -0.57
N ARG A 198 -36.21 -1.40 -1.54
CA ARG A 198 -36.74 -1.04 -2.86
C ARG A 198 -36.50 -2.12 -3.91
N GLY A 199 -35.93 -3.26 -3.52
CA GLY A 199 -35.57 -4.35 -4.43
C GLY A 199 -34.37 -4.05 -5.33
N VAL A 200 -33.60 -2.99 -5.06
CA VAL A 200 -32.43 -2.62 -5.86
C VAL A 200 -31.25 -3.51 -5.47
N LYS A 201 -30.79 -4.34 -6.40
CA LYS A 201 -29.67 -5.29 -6.17
C LYS A 201 -28.29 -4.66 -6.33
N ASN A 202 -28.15 -3.69 -7.24
CA ASN A 202 -26.89 -3.01 -7.54
C ASN A 202 -27.07 -1.51 -7.32
N TYR A 203 -26.38 -0.96 -6.32
CA TYR A 203 -26.45 0.45 -5.98
C TYR A 203 -25.09 1.04 -5.66
N PRO A 204 -24.90 2.36 -5.83
CA PRO A 204 -23.65 3.04 -5.51
C PRO A 204 -23.22 2.74 -4.08
N LYS A 205 -21.98 2.29 -3.93
CA LYS A 205 -21.40 2.03 -2.63
C LYS A 205 -20.94 3.35 -2.02
N ARG A 206 -21.33 3.63 -0.79
CA ARG A 206 -20.93 4.84 -0.07
C ARG A 206 -19.53 4.63 0.52
N PHE A 207 -18.51 4.86 -0.31
CA PHE A 207 -17.11 4.87 0.13
C PHE A 207 -16.62 6.30 0.37
N GLN A 208 -15.92 6.51 1.47
CA GLN A 208 -15.13 7.71 1.73
C GLN A 208 -13.67 7.32 1.69
N SER A 209 -12.93 7.86 0.72
CA SER A 209 -11.49 7.66 0.72
C SER A 209 -10.89 8.44 1.89
N ALA A 210 -10.34 7.71 2.86
CA ALA A 210 -9.63 8.33 3.96
C ALA A 210 -8.25 8.87 3.55
N GLU A 211 -7.76 8.55 2.34
CA GLU A 211 -6.47 9.02 1.81
C GLU A 211 -6.36 10.55 1.85
N GLY A 212 -7.36 11.28 1.34
CA GLY A 212 -7.35 12.74 1.30
C GLY A 212 -7.35 13.36 2.69
N CYS A 213 -8.38 13.02 3.47
CA CYS A 213 -8.50 13.56 4.83
C CYS A 213 -7.28 13.20 5.68
N TYR A 214 -6.86 11.95 5.68
CA TYR A 214 -5.74 11.50 6.52
C TYR A 214 -4.45 12.21 6.15
N SER A 215 -4.14 12.33 4.84
CA SER A 215 -2.96 13.07 4.37
C SER A 215 -3.01 14.53 4.83
N HIS A 216 -4.16 15.19 4.67
CA HIS A 216 -4.36 16.57 5.08
C HIS A 216 -4.31 16.76 6.61
N ARG A 217 -4.80 15.79 7.39
CA ARG A 217 -4.71 15.85 8.86
C ARG A 217 -3.33 15.48 9.38
N ALA A 218 -2.58 14.64 8.65
CA ALA A 218 -1.21 14.28 9.00
C ALA A 218 -0.31 15.52 8.95
N THR A 219 -0.40 16.36 7.92
CA THR A 219 0.38 17.61 7.81
C THR A 219 0.09 18.59 8.96
N GLN A 220 -1.08 18.50 9.59
CA GLN A 220 -1.45 19.35 10.73
C GLN A 220 -0.89 18.85 12.07
N LEU A 221 -0.14 17.75 12.11
CA LEU A 221 0.54 17.31 13.32
C LEU A 221 1.85 18.10 13.51
N PRO A 222 2.05 18.83 14.63
CA PRO A 222 3.26 19.63 14.83
C PRO A 222 4.54 18.78 14.74
N GLY A 223 5.52 19.25 13.95
CA GLY A 223 6.83 18.62 13.81
C GLY A 223 6.84 17.29 13.05
N ILE A 224 5.73 16.87 12.43
CA ILE A 224 5.68 15.67 11.61
C ILE A 224 6.58 15.81 10.39
N ARG A 225 7.30 14.74 10.06
CA ARG A 225 8.10 14.64 8.83
C ARG A 225 7.52 13.55 7.94
N ILE A 226 7.14 13.91 6.72
CA ILE A 226 6.54 13.00 5.76
C ILE A 226 7.39 12.98 4.49
N LYS A 227 7.65 11.78 3.95
CA LYS A 227 8.24 11.61 2.62
C LYS A 227 7.26 10.85 1.73
N MET A 228 7.09 11.33 0.50
CA MET A 228 6.44 10.59 -0.57
C MET A 228 7.47 10.35 -1.68
N ALA A 229 7.57 9.11 -2.14
CA ALA A 229 8.56 8.71 -3.12
C ALA A 229 7.95 7.80 -4.19
N ASN A 230 8.45 7.85 -5.42
CA ASN A 230 8.13 6.82 -6.42
C ASN A 230 9.26 5.79 -6.48
N LYS A 231 9.00 4.60 -5.96
CA LYS A 231 9.93 3.45 -5.95
C LYS A 231 9.29 2.16 -6.49
N GLN A 232 8.02 2.23 -6.91
CA GLN A 232 7.17 1.08 -7.21
C GLN A 232 6.69 1.10 -8.67
N PHE A 233 6.19 -0.03 -9.14
CA PHE A 233 5.44 -0.11 -10.40
C PHE A 233 3.95 -0.29 -10.12
N VAL A 234 3.11 0.24 -11.00
CA VAL A 234 1.66 0.23 -10.82
C VAL A 234 0.99 -0.06 -12.16
N GLY A 235 0.20 -1.13 -12.21
CA GLY A 235 -0.60 -1.49 -13.37
C GLY A 235 -1.91 -0.70 -13.41
N LEU A 236 -1.86 0.61 -13.68
CA LEU A 236 -3.04 1.50 -13.73
C LEU A 236 -3.80 1.49 -15.06
N SER A 237 -3.29 0.82 -16.09
CA SER A 237 -3.92 0.76 -17.42
C SER A 237 -3.89 -0.65 -18.01
N VAL A 238 -4.88 -0.92 -18.86
CA VAL A 238 -5.00 -2.13 -19.69
C VAL A 238 -5.46 -1.70 -21.10
N PRO A 239 -4.86 -2.24 -22.19
CA PRO A 239 -3.65 -3.06 -22.21
C PRO A 239 -2.42 -2.23 -21.79
N SER A 240 -1.39 -2.90 -21.27
CA SER A 240 -0.12 -2.26 -20.96
C SER A 240 0.92 -2.60 -22.03
N GLU A 241 1.78 -1.62 -22.34
CA GLU A 241 2.95 -1.79 -23.19
C GLU A 241 4.15 -2.35 -22.42
N ASP A 242 4.00 -2.66 -21.14
CA ASP A 242 5.04 -3.24 -20.30
C ASP A 242 4.75 -4.69 -19.90
N VAL A 243 5.82 -5.42 -19.61
CA VAL A 243 5.82 -6.75 -19.01
C VAL A 243 6.63 -6.69 -17.72
N ILE A 244 6.13 -7.35 -16.68
CA ILE A 244 6.83 -7.43 -15.40
C ILE A 244 7.53 -8.79 -15.29
N PHE A 245 8.82 -8.77 -14.98
CA PHE A 245 9.62 -9.95 -14.68
C PHE A 245 9.99 -9.97 -13.21
N VAL A 246 9.75 -11.10 -12.56
CA VAL A 246 10.11 -11.32 -11.16
C VAL A 246 11.18 -12.38 -11.13
N VAL A 247 12.43 -11.97 -10.88
CA VAL A 247 13.61 -12.84 -11.04
C VAL A 247 14.53 -12.67 -9.83
N ASN A 248 14.85 -13.79 -9.18
CA ASN A 248 15.79 -13.86 -8.05
C ASN A 248 15.64 -12.71 -7.03
N GLY A 249 14.43 -12.45 -6.56
CA GLY A 249 14.21 -11.42 -5.56
C GLY A 249 13.79 -10.06 -6.12
N ALA A 250 14.16 -9.71 -7.35
CA ALA A 250 13.86 -8.41 -7.95
C ALA A 250 12.54 -8.41 -8.74
N VAL A 251 11.96 -7.22 -8.88
CA VAL A 251 10.86 -6.93 -9.80
C VAL A 251 11.40 -5.98 -10.87
N TRP A 252 11.28 -6.38 -12.13
CA TRP A 252 11.70 -5.64 -13.31
C TRP A 252 10.48 -5.28 -14.15
N GLN A 253 10.38 -4.04 -14.59
CA GLN A 253 9.45 -3.60 -15.62
C GLN A 253 10.23 -3.41 -16.92
N CYS A 254 9.79 -4.06 -17.98
CA CYS A 254 10.40 -4.01 -19.30
C CYS A 254 9.35 -3.68 -20.36
N PRO A 255 9.68 -2.89 -21.40
CA PRO A 255 8.81 -2.73 -22.55
C PRO A 255 8.47 -4.08 -23.18
N LYS A 256 7.23 -4.27 -23.64
CA LYS A 256 6.76 -5.54 -24.21
C LYS A 256 7.54 -5.99 -25.45
N VAL A 257 8.09 -5.02 -26.19
CA VAL A 257 8.94 -5.25 -27.37
C VAL A 257 10.41 -5.49 -27.03
N ALA A 258 10.81 -5.33 -25.77
CA ALA A 258 12.20 -5.51 -25.37
C ALA A 258 12.60 -6.99 -25.45
N HIS A 259 13.78 -7.26 -26.00
CA HIS A 259 14.42 -8.56 -25.84
C HIS A 259 14.96 -8.67 -24.41
N VAL A 260 14.50 -9.66 -23.65
CA VAL A 260 14.85 -9.84 -22.23
C VAL A 260 15.64 -11.14 -22.05
N ASP A 261 16.91 -11.00 -21.64
CA ASP A 261 17.71 -12.11 -21.15
C ASP A 261 17.46 -12.32 -19.64
N VAL A 262 16.68 -13.36 -19.31
CA VAL A 262 16.35 -13.71 -17.93
C VAL A 262 17.59 -14.06 -17.11
N ALA A 263 18.65 -14.61 -17.72
CA ALA A 263 19.90 -14.91 -17.04
C ALA A 263 20.66 -13.62 -16.68
N GLN A 264 20.65 -12.62 -17.56
CA GLN A 264 21.17 -11.28 -17.27
C GLN A 264 20.41 -10.63 -16.13
N LEU A 265 19.07 -10.60 -16.18
CA LEU A 265 18.25 -10.05 -15.10
C LEU A 265 18.55 -10.76 -13.78
N ARG A 266 18.66 -12.09 -13.80
CA ARG A 266 19.01 -12.90 -12.63
C ARG A 266 20.35 -12.46 -12.04
N LYS A 267 21.40 -12.30 -12.86
CA LYS A 267 22.71 -11.83 -12.43
C LYS A 267 22.63 -10.46 -11.75
N LEU A 268 21.89 -9.52 -12.34
CA LEU A 268 21.71 -8.17 -11.79
C LEU A 268 20.86 -8.15 -10.50
N SER A 269 19.99 -9.14 -10.33
CA SER A 269 19.11 -9.26 -9.16
C SER A 269 19.79 -9.89 -7.94
N THR A 270 21.01 -10.42 -8.07
CA THR A 270 21.74 -11.11 -6.99
C THR A 270 22.29 -10.21 -5.88
N ALA A 271 22.03 -8.90 -5.92
CA ALA A 271 22.51 -7.97 -4.91
C ALA A 271 22.18 -8.48 -3.49
N THR A 272 23.22 -8.61 -2.68
CA THR A 272 23.15 -9.15 -1.32
C THR A 272 22.28 -8.26 -0.45
N CYS A 273 21.35 -8.90 0.28
CA CYS A 273 20.61 -8.28 1.37
C CYS A 273 21.59 -7.53 2.28
N SER A 274 21.48 -6.20 2.32
CA SER A 274 22.29 -5.36 3.20
C SER A 274 21.42 -4.83 4.33
N GLN A 275 21.96 -4.88 5.55
CA GLN A 275 21.36 -4.21 6.71
C GLN A 275 21.62 -2.70 6.70
N ASP A 276 22.55 -2.23 5.86
CA ASP A 276 22.88 -0.81 5.71
C ASP A 276 21.75 -0.05 5.01
N LEU A 277 20.86 -0.76 4.29
CA LEU A 277 19.70 -0.20 3.59
C LEU A 277 20.08 1.08 2.82
N PRO A 278 21.02 0.97 1.85
CA PRO A 278 21.69 2.11 1.24
C PRO A 278 20.74 3.04 0.48
N GLY A 279 19.56 2.54 0.10
CA GLY A 279 18.59 3.23 -0.72
C GLY A 279 18.99 3.27 -2.20
N VAL A 280 18.02 3.67 -3.03
CA VAL A 280 18.17 3.69 -4.49
C VAL A 280 17.94 5.06 -5.12
N GLN A 281 17.80 6.09 -4.27
CA GLN A 281 17.49 7.46 -4.68
C GLN A 281 18.47 8.42 -4.00
N GLU A 282 19.45 8.89 -4.76
CA GLU A 282 20.43 9.88 -4.29
C GLU A 282 19.85 11.29 -4.48
N PRO A 283 19.71 12.11 -3.41
CA PRO A 283 19.18 13.47 -3.55
C PRO A 283 20.12 14.37 -4.37
N LEU A 284 19.55 15.21 -5.23
CA LEU A 284 20.27 16.16 -6.07
C LEU A 284 19.78 17.60 -5.86
N GLY A 285 20.71 18.52 -5.69
CA GLY A 285 20.40 19.95 -5.54
C GLY A 285 19.74 20.30 -4.20
N GLU A 286 19.13 21.47 -4.14
CA GLU A 286 18.45 21.99 -2.94
C GLU A 286 16.98 21.57 -2.88
N LEU A 287 16.39 21.62 -1.67
CA LEU A 287 14.95 21.45 -1.48
C LEU A 287 14.19 22.62 -2.10
N LEU A 288 13.25 22.32 -3.00
CA LEU A 288 12.41 23.30 -3.65
C LEU A 288 11.09 23.44 -2.89
N PRO A 289 10.71 24.61 -2.36
CA PRO A 289 9.41 24.77 -1.70
C PRO A 289 8.27 24.61 -2.71
N LEU A 290 7.25 23.85 -2.31
CA LEU A 290 6.06 23.61 -3.12
C LEU A 290 4.91 24.54 -2.71
N GLU A 291 4.27 25.13 -3.71
CA GLU A 291 2.97 25.78 -3.55
C GLU A 291 1.88 24.71 -3.66
N VAL A 292 1.05 24.61 -2.60
CA VAL A 292 0.00 23.61 -2.51
C VAL A 292 -1.36 24.26 -2.64
N THR A 293 -2.17 23.79 -3.58
CA THR A 293 -3.50 24.33 -3.87
C THR A 293 -4.53 23.22 -4.10
N PRO A 294 -5.80 23.43 -3.71
CA PRO A 294 -6.89 22.52 -4.08
C PRO A 294 -7.30 22.61 -5.57
N ASP A 295 -6.85 23.66 -6.27
CA ASP A 295 -7.22 23.96 -7.67
C ASP A 295 -6.19 23.48 -8.71
N GLY A 296 -5.13 22.78 -8.28
CA GLY A 296 -4.00 22.38 -9.13
C GLY A 296 -4.27 21.22 -10.09
N GLY A 297 -5.53 20.84 -10.32
CA GLY A 297 -5.92 19.80 -11.28
C GLY A 297 -5.69 18.34 -10.84
N CYS A 298 -4.87 18.09 -9.80
CA CYS A 298 -4.69 16.78 -9.19
C CYS A 298 -5.88 16.41 -8.28
N GLY A 299 -5.92 15.16 -7.78
CA GLY A 299 -6.78 14.80 -6.64
C GLY A 299 -8.28 14.97 -6.87
N LYS A 300 -8.76 14.95 -8.13
CA LYS A 300 -10.19 15.18 -8.48
C LYS A 300 -11.15 14.21 -7.79
N TRP A 301 -10.65 13.05 -7.37
CA TRP A 301 -11.40 12.04 -6.61
C TRP A 301 -11.59 12.41 -5.13
N MET A 302 -10.89 13.43 -4.62
CA MET A 302 -10.97 13.90 -3.24
C MET A 302 -11.94 15.08 -3.09
N PRO A 303 -12.62 15.18 -1.92
CA PRO A 303 -13.32 16.40 -1.52
C PRO A 303 -12.40 17.61 -1.57
N TYR A 304 -12.94 18.76 -1.99
CA TYR A 304 -12.17 19.96 -2.29
C TYR A 304 -11.30 20.41 -1.11
N GLU A 305 -11.85 20.36 0.10
CA GLU A 305 -11.20 20.76 1.35
C GLU A 305 -9.98 19.91 1.75
N TYR A 306 -9.82 18.74 1.15
CA TYR A 306 -8.68 17.85 1.39
C TYR A 306 -7.70 17.81 0.23
N ARG A 307 -7.92 18.61 -0.84
CA ARG A 307 -7.06 18.56 -2.02
C ARG A 307 -5.73 19.24 -1.75
N MET A 308 -4.64 18.52 -2.02
CA MET A 308 -3.26 19.01 -1.88
C MET A 308 -2.49 18.74 -3.17
N CYS A 309 -2.57 19.68 -4.12
CA CYS A 309 -1.85 19.60 -5.39
C CYS A 309 -0.63 20.51 -5.38
N ALA A 310 0.53 19.98 -5.77
CA ALA A 310 1.74 20.78 -5.96
C ALA A 310 1.68 21.51 -7.31
N LEU A 311 1.54 22.84 -7.29
CA LEU A 311 1.38 23.66 -8.49
C LEU A 311 2.68 23.86 -9.28
N ASN A 312 3.79 23.95 -8.57
CA ASN A 312 5.10 24.33 -9.09
C ASN A 312 6.10 23.16 -9.07
N LEU A 313 5.61 21.91 -9.14
CA LEU A 313 6.49 20.76 -9.28
C LEU A 313 7.16 20.81 -10.67
N PRO A 314 8.50 20.86 -10.77
CA PRO A 314 9.16 20.96 -12.07
C PRO A 314 9.02 19.67 -12.86
N GLU A 315 8.99 19.76 -14.18
CA GLU A 315 9.23 18.59 -15.03
C GLU A 315 10.74 18.39 -15.23
N PRO A 316 11.27 17.16 -15.07
CA PRO A 316 12.64 16.87 -15.48
C PRO A 316 12.83 17.12 -16.98
N PRO A 317 14.01 17.59 -17.41
CA PRO A 317 14.37 17.63 -18.83
C PRO A 317 14.16 16.27 -19.48
N GLU A 318 13.68 16.23 -20.73
CA GLU A 318 13.27 15.00 -21.40
C GLU A 318 14.35 13.89 -21.37
N HIS A 319 15.60 14.24 -21.63
CA HIS A 319 16.75 13.33 -21.62
C HIS A 319 17.12 12.79 -20.23
N GLU A 320 16.59 13.37 -19.14
CA GLU A 320 16.83 12.94 -17.77
C GLU A 320 15.65 12.20 -17.14
N ARG A 321 14.47 12.17 -17.79
CA ARG A 321 13.22 11.67 -17.18
C ARG A 321 13.29 10.21 -16.70
N ASP A 322 14.17 9.40 -17.28
CA ASP A 322 14.35 7.99 -16.89
C ASP A 322 15.27 7.79 -15.68
N SER A 323 16.11 8.78 -15.36
CA SER A 323 17.11 8.68 -14.28
C SER A 323 16.90 9.70 -13.16
N ILE A 324 16.15 10.77 -13.42
CA ILE A 324 15.87 11.85 -12.49
C ILE A 324 14.37 11.96 -12.23
N GLY A 325 13.99 11.84 -10.96
CA GLY A 325 12.62 12.04 -10.50
C GLY A 325 12.55 13.02 -9.34
N PHE A 326 11.35 13.16 -8.76
CA PHE A 326 11.12 13.95 -7.57
C PHE A 326 10.60 13.08 -6.43
N ASN A 327 11.12 13.33 -5.23
CA ASN A 327 10.48 12.95 -3.99
C ASN A 327 9.89 14.22 -3.37
N THR A 328 8.74 14.10 -2.71
CA THR A 328 8.16 15.21 -1.97
C THR A 328 8.28 14.98 -0.47
N TYR A 329 8.47 16.07 0.25
CA TYR A 329 8.69 16.08 1.69
C TYR A 329 7.73 17.06 2.33
N TYR A 330 7.27 16.74 3.54
CA TYR A 330 6.61 17.67 4.42
C TYR A 330 7.40 17.75 5.71
N HIS A 331 7.85 18.94 6.08
CA HIS A 331 8.40 19.23 7.39
C HIS A 331 8.26 20.74 7.66
N ASP A 332 8.29 21.14 8.93
CA ASP A 332 8.24 22.55 9.35
C ASP A 332 7.06 23.33 8.75
N GLY A 333 5.91 22.67 8.58
CA GLY A 333 4.68 23.30 8.11
C GLY A 333 4.56 23.43 6.59
N LYS A 334 5.57 23.01 5.81
CA LYS A 334 5.64 23.25 4.36
C LYS A 334 5.97 22.00 3.58
N PHE A 335 5.53 21.99 2.32
CA PHE A 335 5.92 20.97 1.37
C PHE A 335 7.15 21.39 0.57
N TYR A 336 7.98 20.41 0.24
CA TYR A 336 9.17 20.56 -0.57
C TYR A 336 9.26 19.43 -1.60
N ALA A 337 9.92 19.70 -2.72
CA ALA A 337 10.35 18.71 -3.69
C ALA A 337 11.87 18.63 -3.70
N GLN A 338 12.42 17.42 -3.78
CA GLN A 338 13.84 17.18 -3.98
C GLN A 338 13.98 16.34 -5.25
N ARG A 339 14.83 16.79 -6.18
CA ARG A 339 15.28 15.93 -7.28
C ARG A 339 16.07 14.77 -6.71
N TYR A 340 15.96 13.59 -7.30
CA TYR A 340 16.85 12.48 -6.99
C TYR A 340 17.37 11.84 -8.27
N ARG A 341 18.54 11.21 -8.17
CA ARG A 341 19.07 10.27 -9.17
C ARG A 341 18.78 8.85 -8.73
N ALA A 342 18.18 8.05 -9.60
CA ALA A 342 18.06 6.62 -9.37
C ALA A 342 19.46 5.97 -9.48
N THR A 343 19.85 5.17 -8.49
CA THR A 343 21.18 4.52 -8.47
C THR A 343 21.16 3.13 -9.12
N LEU A 344 19.97 2.54 -9.29
CA LEU A 344 19.81 1.29 -10.03
C LEU A 344 19.82 1.58 -11.54
N PRO A 345 20.49 0.74 -12.35
CA PRO A 345 20.58 0.96 -13.78
C PRO A 345 19.23 0.73 -14.46
N VAL A 346 18.92 1.59 -15.42
CA VAL A 346 18.01 1.27 -16.52
C VAL A 346 18.86 0.61 -17.61
N LEU A 347 18.45 -0.58 -18.05
CA LEU A 347 19.17 -1.32 -19.08
C LEU A 347 18.94 -0.70 -20.46
N ASP A 348 19.85 -0.96 -21.41
CA ASP A 348 19.77 -0.43 -22.79
C ASP A 348 18.47 -0.82 -23.52
N ASN A 349 17.81 -1.89 -23.08
CA ASN A 349 16.51 -2.35 -23.60
C ASN A 349 15.31 -1.72 -22.87
N GLY A 350 15.53 -0.74 -22.00
CA GLY A 350 14.50 -0.02 -21.23
C GLY A 350 14.02 -0.74 -19.96
N CYS A 351 14.56 -1.92 -19.63
CA CYS A 351 14.20 -2.61 -18.39
C CYS A 351 14.72 -1.87 -17.16
N LYS A 352 13.87 -1.73 -16.14
CA LYS A 352 14.20 -1.07 -14.86
C LYS A 352 13.65 -1.84 -13.67
N GLN A 353 14.30 -1.69 -12.51
CA GLN A 353 13.94 -2.38 -11.28
C GLN A 353 13.09 -1.50 -10.34
N GLY A 354 12.16 -2.13 -9.59
CA GLY A 354 11.29 -1.46 -8.63
C GLY A 354 11.12 -2.26 -7.33
N SER A 355 10.59 -1.58 -6.31
CA SER A 355 10.39 -2.15 -4.97
C SER A 355 9.35 -3.25 -4.95
N PHE A 356 8.29 -3.08 -5.72
CA PHE A 356 7.20 -4.02 -5.89
C PHE A 356 6.34 -3.59 -7.09
N PHE A 357 5.47 -4.50 -7.54
CA PHE A 357 4.47 -4.23 -8.56
C PHE A 357 3.08 -4.32 -7.96
N HIS A 358 2.30 -3.24 -8.03
CA HIS A 358 0.89 -3.20 -7.66
C HIS A 358 0.01 -3.47 -8.87
N MET A 359 -0.71 -4.60 -8.88
CA MET A 359 -1.43 -5.15 -10.05
C MET A 359 -2.83 -4.54 -10.27
N GLN A 360 -3.05 -3.31 -9.78
CA GLN A 360 -4.36 -2.70 -9.52
C GLN A 360 -5.45 -2.95 -10.58
N GLU A 361 -5.21 -2.56 -11.84
CA GLU A 361 -6.17 -2.76 -12.95
C GLU A 361 -5.98 -4.12 -13.64
N TRP A 362 -4.76 -4.65 -13.69
CA TRP A 362 -4.44 -5.90 -14.38
C TRP A 362 -5.18 -7.09 -13.76
N LYS A 363 -5.24 -7.16 -12.43
CA LYS A 363 -5.94 -8.23 -11.70
C LYS A 363 -7.45 -8.28 -11.99
N LYS A 364 -8.06 -7.19 -12.49
CA LYS A 364 -9.51 -7.11 -12.71
C LYS A 364 -9.96 -7.93 -13.92
N ILE A 365 -9.05 -8.23 -14.85
CA ILE A 365 -9.34 -9.02 -16.05
C ILE A 365 -8.88 -10.48 -15.93
N TRP A 366 -8.15 -10.81 -14.86
CA TRP A 366 -7.70 -12.17 -14.58
C TRP A 366 -8.85 -13.05 -14.09
N GLY A 367 -9.01 -14.21 -14.72
CA GLY A 367 -9.85 -15.30 -14.21
C GLY A 367 -9.05 -16.26 -13.33
N PHE A 368 -9.72 -17.09 -12.52
CA PHE A 368 -9.05 -18.08 -11.66
C PHE A 368 -8.10 -19.05 -12.41
N GLY A 369 -8.27 -19.25 -13.72
CA GLY A 369 -7.38 -20.06 -14.55
C GLY A 369 -6.22 -19.32 -15.23
N THR A 370 -6.08 -18.01 -15.01
CA THR A 370 -5.03 -17.17 -15.64
C THR A 370 -3.73 -17.10 -14.82
N HIS A 371 -3.62 -17.95 -13.81
CA HIS A 371 -2.47 -18.03 -12.93
C HIS A 371 -1.75 -19.35 -13.21
N GLY A 372 -0.43 -19.29 -13.43
CA GLY A 372 0.42 -20.47 -13.60
C GLY A 372 0.47 -21.34 -12.35
N VAL A 373 1.51 -22.18 -12.25
CA VAL A 373 1.76 -23.04 -11.09
C VAL A 373 1.82 -22.23 -9.79
N ASP A 374 1.33 -22.81 -8.69
CA ASP A 374 1.37 -22.18 -7.37
C ASP A 374 2.82 -21.86 -6.96
N ALA A 375 3.13 -20.57 -6.86
CA ALA A 375 4.46 -20.10 -6.53
C ALA A 375 4.91 -20.59 -5.14
N LEU A 376 3.98 -20.74 -4.21
CA LEU A 376 4.29 -21.16 -2.85
C LEU A 376 4.56 -22.68 -2.80
N GLU A 377 3.81 -23.48 -3.57
CA GLU A 377 4.09 -24.91 -3.74
C GLU A 377 5.50 -25.16 -4.30
N LEU A 378 5.95 -24.34 -5.25
CA LEU A 378 7.29 -24.42 -5.82
C LEU A 378 8.39 -24.09 -4.81
N VAL A 379 8.15 -23.09 -3.96
CA VAL A 379 9.08 -22.75 -2.87
C VAL A 379 9.29 -23.96 -1.97
N PHE A 380 8.22 -24.68 -1.60
CA PHE A 380 8.34 -25.88 -0.76
C PHE A 380 9.02 -27.05 -1.45
N THR A 381 8.60 -27.35 -2.66
CA THR A 381 9.06 -28.56 -3.35
C THR A 381 10.49 -28.44 -3.85
N LYS A 382 10.93 -27.24 -4.23
CA LYS A 382 12.24 -27.01 -4.86
C LYS A 382 13.20 -26.20 -3.99
N ASN A 383 12.77 -25.75 -2.81
CA ASN A 383 13.51 -24.83 -1.94
C ASN A 383 14.07 -23.60 -2.70
N LYS A 384 13.28 -23.11 -3.66
CA LYS A 384 13.68 -22.01 -4.55
C LYS A 384 12.47 -21.12 -4.84
N LEU A 385 12.67 -19.81 -4.68
CA LEU A 385 11.69 -18.82 -5.10
C LEU A 385 11.52 -18.86 -6.63
N PRO A 386 10.32 -19.17 -7.15
CA PRO A 386 10.11 -19.22 -8.59
C PRO A 386 10.31 -17.85 -9.21
N SER A 387 10.84 -17.84 -10.43
CA SER A 387 10.83 -16.66 -11.29
C SER A 387 9.59 -16.73 -12.17
N PHE A 388 8.96 -15.59 -12.43
CA PHE A 388 7.73 -15.54 -13.21
C PHE A 388 7.57 -14.20 -13.93
N THR A 389 6.81 -14.21 -15.00
CA THR A 389 6.35 -13.02 -15.73
C THR A 389 4.92 -12.70 -15.35
N ILE A 390 4.60 -11.40 -15.31
CA ILE A 390 3.25 -10.90 -15.12
C ILE A 390 2.94 -10.00 -16.31
N THR A 391 1.81 -10.25 -16.95
CA THR A 391 1.26 -9.46 -18.05
C THR A 391 -0.22 -9.15 -17.78
N THR A 392 -0.86 -8.36 -18.64
CA THR A 392 -2.31 -8.18 -18.59
C THR A 392 -3.07 -9.50 -18.80
N GLU A 393 -2.45 -10.52 -19.40
CA GLU A 393 -3.07 -11.83 -19.65
C GLU A 393 -3.01 -12.78 -18.45
N GLY A 394 -2.07 -12.56 -17.51
CA GLY A 394 -1.93 -13.41 -16.34
C GLY A 394 -0.50 -13.48 -15.81
N ILE A 395 -0.21 -14.54 -15.04
CA ILE A 395 1.11 -14.82 -14.49
C ILE A 395 1.62 -16.15 -15.02
N SER A 396 2.84 -16.18 -15.54
CA SER A 396 3.48 -17.36 -16.13
C SER A 396 4.83 -17.63 -15.47
N LEU A 397 5.16 -18.89 -15.19
CA LEU A 397 6.49 -19.25 -14.70
C LEU A 397 7.56 -18.99 -15.77
N LEU A 398 8.75 -18.63 -15.30
CA LEU A 398 9.97 -18.65 -16.09
C LEU A 398 10.78 -19.89 -15.73
N ASP A 399 11.30 -20.58 -16.74
CA ASP A 399 12.16 -21.76 -16.58
C ASP A 399 13.53 -21.45 -15.93
#